data_AF-A0A8I0EVR4-F1
#
_entry.id   AF-A0A8I0EVR4-F1
#
_cell.length_a   1.000
_cell.length_b   1.000
_cell.length_c   1.000
_cell.angle_alpha   90.00
_cell.angle_beta   90.00
_cell.angle_gamma   90.00
#
_symmetry.space_group_name_H-M   'P 1'
#
loop_
_entity.id
_entity.type
_entity.pdbx_description
1 polymer ?
#
loop_
_entity_poly.entity_id
_entity_poly.type
_entity_poly.pdbx_seq_one_letter_code
_entity_poly.pdbx_strand_id
1 'polypeptide(L)'
;MVGIARSELVQVFRNRLVLVSGLVIPVAVSATFVYQHETLADQASLGYIAAIMLFIVMAFGLYTTAVTTLASRRQNLFLKRLRSTAVGDVDILIGLLLPLTAIALVQTVVILAVLAAVAGPPADVAVLAVAILVLTAMMIALALATTGLTNSPEHAQVTTLPISLLLIGVASWVGLTGTSELTTIKQLLPGGAVTELVMGAWNGGLPLTDALQLLLRSVGWVVVAVVAAGRFFRWEPRR
;
A
#
# COMPACT_ATOMS: atom_id res chain seq x y z
N MET A 1 16.37 0.39 16.69
CA MET A 1 15.27 -0.09 15.82
C MET A 1 14.21 -0.89 16.58
N VAL A 2 14.52 -2.09 17.12
CA VAL A 2 13.52 -3.01 17.72
C VAL A 2 12.69 -2.38 18.85
N GLY A 3 13.32 -1.59 19.74
CA GLY A 3 12.61 -0.88 20.80
C GLY A 3 11.56 0.12 20.30
N ILE A 4 11.86 0.82 19.19
CA ILE A 4 10.96 1.78 18.54
C ILE A 4 9.78 1.03 17.90
N ALA A 5 10.07 -0.05 17.18
CA ALA A 5 9.04 -0.88 16.55
C ALA A 5 8.05 -1.44 17.57
N ARG A 6 8.55 -1.90 18.74
CA ARG A 6 7.69 -2.39 19.82
C ARG A 6 6.80 -1.28 20.40
N SER A 7 7.34 -0.08 20.63
CA SER A 7 6.54 1.03 21.15
C SER A 7 5.46 1.48 20.17
N GLU A 8 5.79 1.51 18.87
CA GLU A 8 4.85 1.91 17.83
C GLU A 8 3.74 0.88 17.65
N LEU A 9 4.06 -0.41 17.70
CA LEU A 9 3.05 -1.47 17.68
C LEU A 9 2.03 -1.30 18.80
N VAL A 10 2.47 -1.03 20.04
CA VAL A 10 1.55 -0.77 21.16
C VAL A 10 0.71 0.49 20.91
N GLN A 11 1.28 1.55 20.33
CA GLN A 11 0.55 2.79 20.04
C GLN A 11 -0.51 2.62 18.95
N VAL A 12 -0.23 1.80 17.94
CA VAL A 12 -1.19 1.45 16.88
C VAL A 12 -2.43 0.80 17.49
N PHE A 13 -2.26 -0.22 18.33
CA PHE A 13 -3.38 -0.89 18.97
C PHE A 13 -4.14 -0.02 19.99
N ARG A 14 -3.53 1.06 20.49
CA ARG A 14 -4.21 2.03 21.36
C ARG A 14 -4.95 3.12 20.59
N ASN A 15 -4.59 3.36 19.33
CA ASN A 15 -5.22 4.38 18.51
C ASN A 15 -6.40 3.78 17.73
N ARG A 16 -7.62 3.98 18.27
CA ARG A 16 -8.86 3.48 17.67
C ARG A 16 -9.04 3.93 16.22
N LEU A 17 -8.68 5.17 15.91
CA LEU A 17 -8.82 5.71 14.55
C LEU A 17 -7.96 4.92 13.58
N VAL A 18 -6.68 4.72 13.92
CA VAL A 18 -5.74 3.94 13.10
C VAL A 18 -6.17 2.48 12.97
N LEU A 19 -6.64 1.85 14.05
CA LEU A 19 -7.15 0.48 13.98
C LEU A 19 -8.37 0.36 13.07
N VAL A 20 -9.33 1.28 13.20
CA VAL A 20 -10.55 1.22 12.39
C VAL A 20 -10.23 1.50 10.92
N SER A 21 -9.47 2.57 10.63
CA SER A 21 -9.16 2.95 9.25
C SER A 21 -8.19 1.98 8.58
N GLY A 22 -7.20 1.46 9.31
CA GLY A 22 -6.13 0.63 8.77
C GLY A 22 -6.43 -0.86 8.78
N LEU A 23 -7.22 -1.35 9.74
CA LEU A 23 -7.51 -2.78 9.90
C LEU A 23 -8.97 -3.10 9.57
N VAL A 24 -9.91 -2.46 10.27
CA VAL A 24 -11.34 -2.85 10.21
C VAL A 24 -11.93 -2.57 8.83
N ILE A 25 -11.75 -1.35 8.30
CA ILE A 25 -12.33 -0.98 7.00
C ILE A 25 -11.79 -1.88 5.87
N PRO A 26 -10.46 -2.06 5.71
CA PRO A 26 -9.97 -2.88 4.61
C PRO A 26 -10.34 -4.36 4.76
N VAL A 27 -10.39 -4.89 5.98
CA VAL A 27 -10.89 -6.26 6.22
C VAL A 27 -12.37 -6.37 5.85
N ALA A 28 -13.21 -5.44 6.32
CA ALA A 28 -14.65 -5.48 6.05
C ALA A 28 -14.96 -5.37 4.56
N VAL A 29 -14.29 -4.44 3.86
CA VAL A 29 -14.45 -4.29 2.41
C VAL A 29 -13.96 -5.55 1.69
N SER A 30 -12.77 -6.05 2.04
CA SER A 30 -12.23 -7.27 1.43
C SER A 30 -13.12 -8.49 1.67
N ALA A 31 -13.73 -8.61 2.85
CA ALA A 31 -14.67 -9.68 3.16
C ALA A 31 -15.92 -9.61 2.25
N THR A 32 -16.41 -8.41 1.93
CA THR A 32 -17.50 -8.23 0.95
C THR A 32 -17.07 -8.70 -0.44
N PHE A 33 -15.86 -8.36 -0.89
CA PHE A 33 -15.32 -8.82 -2.18
C PHE A 33 -15.18 -10.34 -2.24
N VAL A 34 -14.69 -10.97 -1.16
CA VAL A 34 -14.63 -12.44 -1.05
C VAL A 34 -16.03 -13.04 -1.04
N TYR A 35 -16.97 -12.46 -0.31
CA TYR A 35 -18.34 -12.96 -0.26
C TYR A 35 -19.02 -12.91 -1.64
N GLN A 36 -18.75 -11.86 -2.42
CA GLN A 36 -19.31 -11.65 -3.75
C GLN A 36 -18.41 -12.18 -4.89
N HIS A 37 -17.45 -13.05 -4.57
CA HIS A 37 -16.39 -13.40 -5.53
C HIS A 37 -16.93 -14.07 -6.80
N GLU A 38 -17.97 -14.89 -6.73
CA GLU A 38 -18.59 -15.54 -7.90
C GLU A 38 -19.14 -14.48 -8.88
N THR A 39 -20.02 -13.60 -8.39
CA THR A 39 -20.61 -12.52 -9.19
C THR A 39 -19.56 -11.58 -9.78
N LEU A 40 -18.50 -11.29 -9.02
CA LEU A 40 -17.43 -10.39 -9.46
C LEU A 40 -16.47 -11.07 -10.44
N ALA A 41 -16.23 -12.38 -10.29
CA ALA A 41 -15.42 -13.16 -11.21
C ALA A 41 -16.09 -13.24 -12.58
N ASP A 42 -17.42 -13.43 -12.63
CA ASP A 42 -18.20 -13.46 -13.87
C ASP A 42 -18.15 -12.12 -14.63
N GLN A 43 -18.10 -11.00 -13.92
CA GLN A 43 -18.08 -9.66 -14.52
C GLN A 43 -16.67 -9.19 -14.89
N ALA A 44 -15.64 -9.72 -14.21
CA ALA A 44 -14.26 -9.27 -14.37
C ALA A 44 -13.30 -10.47 -14.34
N SER A 45 -12.65 -10.70 -13.19
CA SER A 45 -11.79 -11.87 -12.96
C SER A 45 -11.41 -11.99 -11.49
N LEU A 46 -10.97 -13.18 -11.07
CA LEU A 46 -10.40 -13.39 -9.73
C LEU A 46 -9.13 -12.55 -9.50
N GLY A 47 -8.31 -12.38 -10.54
CA GLY A 47 -7.15 -11.49 -10.48
C GLY A 47 -7.50 -10.02 -10.23
N TYR A 48 -8.62 -9.53 -10.76
CA TYR A 48 -9.13 -8.20 -10.42
C TYR A 48 -9.50 -8.11 -8.93
N ILE A 49 -10.21 -9.11 -8.41
CA ILE A 49 -10.61 -9.18 -6.99
C ILE A 49 -9.36 -9.15 -6.09
N ALA A 50 -8.35 -9.96 -6.40
CA ALA A 50 -7.07 -9.97 -5.69
C ALA A 50 -6.37 -8.59 -5.75
N ALA A 51 -6.34 -7.96 -6.93
CA ALA A 51 -5.72 -6.65 -7.11
C ALA A 51 -6.43 -5.56 -6.31
N ILE A 52 -7.76 -5.44 -6.41
CA ILE A 52 -8.50 -4.38 -5.72
C ILE A 52 -8.39 -4.52 -4.20
N MET A 53 -8.46 -5.75 -3.67
CA MET A 53 -8.27 -6.02 -2.25
C MET A 53 -6.87 -5.64 -1.78
N LEU A 54 -5.84 -5.99 -2.56
CA LEU A 54 -4.46 -5.58 -2.29
C LEU A 54 -4.34 -4.05 -2.23
N PHE A 55 -4.88 -3.33 -3.22
CA PHE A 55 -4.82 -1.87 -3.26
C PHE A 55 -5.57 -1.21 -2.10
N ILE A 56 -6.73 -1.75 -1.69
CA ILE A 56 -7.48 -1.25 -0.54
C ILE A 56 -6.68 -1.43 0.75
N VAL A 57 -6.10 -2.61 0.99
CA VAL A 57 -5.26 -2.86 2.18
C VAL A 57 -4.02 -1.98 2.16
N MET A 58 -3.35 -1.83 1.02
CA MET A 58 -2.14 -1.02 0.91
C MET A 58 -2.42 0.49 1.04
N ALA A 59 -3.51 0.99 0.48
CA ALA A 59 -3.87 2.41 0.55
C ALA A 59 -4.32 2.85 1.95
N PHE A 60 -5.13 2.04 2.63
CA PHE A 60 -5.67 2.39 3.94
C PHE A 60 -4.86 1.79 5.10
N GLY A 61 -4.53 0.50 5.02
CA GLY A 61 -3.78 -0.23 6.03
C GLY A 61 -2.34 0.24 6.17
N LEU A 62 -1.65 0.50 5.05
CA LEU A 62 -0.26 0.95 5.07
C LEU A 62 -0.12 2.45 4.84
N TYR A 63 -0.48 2.95 3.66
CA TYR A 63 -0.19 4.33 3.26
C TYR A 63 -0.84 5.37 4.17
N THR A 64 -2.17 5.31 4.36
CA THR A 64 -2.88 6.26 5.20
C THR A 64 -2.42 6.18 6.66
N THR A 65 -2.29 4.97 7.19
CA THR A 65 -1.83 4.74 8.56
C THR A 65 -0.40 5.25 8.80
N ALA A 66 0.50 5.08 7.83
CA ALA A 66 1.87 5.58 7.90
C ALA A 66 1.90 7.12 7.93
N VAL A 67 1.12 7.78 7.06
CA VAL A 67 1.02 9.25 7.06
C VAL A 67 0.47 9.77 8.38
N THR A 68 -0.61 9.16 8.90
CA THR A 68 -1.20 9.55 10.20
C THR A 68 -0.21 9.37 11.34
N THR A 69 0.50 8.24 11.38
CA THR A 69 1.50 7.95 12.41
C THR A 69 2.65 8.95 12.35
N LEU A 70 3.24 9.15 11.17
CA LEU A 70 4.37 10.06 10.99
C LEU A 70 3.98 11.52 11.29
N ALA A 71 2.81 11.97 10.85
CA ALA A 71 2.29 13.30 11.16
C ALA A 71 2.12 13.49 12.67
N SER A 72 1.53 12.51 13.36
CA SER A 72 1.37 12.53 14.83
C SER A 72 2.72 12.60 15.55
N ARG A 73 3.72 11.80 15.13
CA ARG A 73 5.05 11.78 15.76
C ARG A 73 5.83 13.05 15.48
N ARG A 74 5.67 13.64 14.30
CA ARG A 74 6.26 14.94 13.94
C ARG A 74 5.67 16.06 14.80
N GLN A 75 4.34 16.11 14.92
CA GLN A 75 3.63 17.12 15.71
C GLN A 75 4.03 17.06 17.19
N ASN A 76 4.18 15.86 17.76
CA ASN A 76 4.59 15.66 19.16
C ASN A 76 6.12 15.80 19.39
N LEU A 77 6.87 16.32 18.41
CA LEU A 77 8.33 16.46 18.41
C LEU A 77 9.08 15.17 18.76
N PHE A 78 8.42 14.02 18.58
CA PHE A 78 8.98 12.70 18.92
C PHE A 78 10.13 12.36 17.98
N LEU A 79 9.96 12.64 16.68
CA LEU A 79 11.01 12.45 15.68
C LEU A 79 12.26 13.28 15.99
N LYS A 80 12.08 14.53 16.46
CA LYS A 80 13.20 15.40 16.85
C LYS A 80 13.95 14.86 18.07
N ARG A 81 13.23 14.36 19.09
CA ARG A 81 13.82 13.72 20.27
C ARG A 81 14.58 12.45 19.92
N LEU A 82 14.06 11.63 19.01
CA LEU A 82 14.76 10.43 18.54
C LEU A 82 16.04 10.79 17.78
N ARG A 83 16.01 11.85 16.97
CA ARG A 83 17.17 12.30 16.19
C ARG A 83 18.28 12.93 17.03
N SER A 84 17.99 13.34 18.27
CA SER A 84 19.02 13.73 19.25
C SER A 84 19.68 12.55 19.96
N THR A 85 19.29 11.31 19.65
CA THR A 85 19.95 10.09 20.16
C THR A 85 21.02 9.60 19.18
N ALA A 86 21.74 8.53 19.53
CA ALA A 86 22.73 7.90 18.64
C ALA A 86 22.13 7.08 17.48
N VAL A 87 20.80 7.04 17.34
CA VAL A 87 20.10 6.25 16.31
C VAL A 87 20.08 7.02 14.99
N GLY A 88 20.42 6.36 13.88
CA GLY A 88 20.40 6.96 12.55
C GLY A 88 18.99 7.30 12.03
N ASP A 89 18.91 8.27 11.12
CA ASP A 89 17.65 8.74 10.52
C ASP A 89 16.86 7.59 9.83
N VAL A 90 17.57 6.73 9.09
CA VAL A 90 16.97 5.56 8.41
C VAL A 90 16.43 4.55 9.42
N ASP A 91 17.17 4.30 10.51
CA ASP A 91 16.79 3.35 11.55
C ASP A 91 15.54 3.79 12.33
N ILE A 92 15.35 5.10 12.47
CA ILE A 92 14.13 5.69 13.04
C ILE A 92 12.95 5.41 12.12
N LEU A 93 13.08 5.71 10.82
CA LEU A 93 12.00 5.50 9.86
C LEU A 93 11.64 4.01 9.73
N ILE A 94 12.64 3.12 9.64
CA ILE A 94 12.42 1.68 9.66
C ILE A 94 11.72 1.28 10.96
N GLY A 95 12.19 1.77 12.12
CA GLY A 95 11.57 1.49 13.41
C GLY A 95 10.09 1.89 13.49
N LEU A 96 9.70 3.01 12.87
CA LEU A 96 8.31 3.48 12.84
C LEU A 96 7.45 2.71 11.83
N LEU A 97 7.97 2.45 10.64
CA LEU A 97 7.20 1.90 9.53
C LEU A 97 7.14 0.38 9.51
N LEU A 98 8.13 -0.29 10.10
CA LEU A 98 8.18 -1.76 10.16
C LEU A 98 6.93 -2.40 10.77
N PRO A 99 6.41 -1.98 11.94
CA PRO A 99 5.20 -2.61 12.50
C PRO A 99 3.96 -2.37 11.62
N LEU A 100 3.85 -1.19 11.01
CA LEU A 100 2.74 -0.86 10.10
C LEU A 100 2.78 -1.73 8.83
N THR A 101 3.99 -1.86 8.27
CA THR A 101 4.24 -2.68 7.09
C THR A 101 3.98 -4.15 7.37
N ALA A 102 4.43 -4.65 8.52
CA ALA A 102 4.20 -6.04 8.93
C ALA A 102 2.70 -6.33 9.11
N ILE A 103 1.94 -5.45 9.77
CA ILE A 103 0.49 -5.60 9.92
C ILE A 103 -0.20 -5.63 8.55
N ALA A 104 0.12 -4.67 7.68
CA ALA A 104 -0.48 -4.60 6.34
C ALA A 104 -0.16 -5.84 5.49
N LEU A 105 1.09 -6.32 5.51
CA LEU A 105 1.49 -7.53 4.79
C LEU A 105 0.81 -8.78 5.34
N VAL A 106 0.74 -8.95 6.66
CA VAL A 106 0.00 -10.07 7.28
C VAL A 106 -1.47 -10.01 6.88
N GLN A 107 -2.08 -8.84 6.95
CA GLN A 107 -3.47 -8.63 6.56
C GLN A 107 -3.69 -8.97 5.08
N THR A 108 -2.82 -8.50 4.17
CA THR A 108 -2.86 -8.86 2.74
C THR A 108 -2.74 -10.37 2.54
N VAL A 109 -1.75 -11.02 3.17
CA VAL A 109 -1.53 -12.47 3.03
C VAL A 109 -2.73 -13.27 3.52
N VAL A 110 -3.27 -12.93 4.70
CA VAL A 110 -4.46 -13.60 5.25
C VAL A 110 -5.66 -13.43 4.31
N ILE A 111 -5.91 -12.21 3.83
CA ILE A 111 -7.03 -11.90 2.96
C ILE A 111 -6.92 -12.64 1.61
N LEU A 112 -5.74 -12.65 0.99
CA LEU A 112 -5.51 -13.37 -0.27
C LEU A 112 -5.54 -14.89 -0.06
N ALA A 113 -5.10 -15.40 1.09
CA ALA A 113 -5.20 -16.83 1.42
C ALA A 113 -6.67 -17.25 1.58
N VAL A 114 -7.52 -16.40 2.18
CA VAL A 114 -8.97 -16.65 2.25
C VAL A 114 -9.59 -16.66 0.85
N LEU A 115 -9.23 -15.71 -0.03
CA LEU A 115 -9.66 -15.73 -1.43
C LEU A 115 -9.21 -17.03 -2.14
N ALA A 116 -7.96 -17.44 -1.94
CA ALA A 116 -7.43 -18.68 -2.51
C ALA A 116 -8.16 -19.93 -2.02
N ALA A 117 -8.60 -19.94 -0.77
CA ALA A 117 -9.34 -21.07 -0.18
C ALA A 117 -10.74 -21.23 -0.78
N VAL A 118 -11.39 -20.13 -1.21
CA VAL A 118 -12.76 -20.18 -1.77
C VAL A 118 -12.78 -20.19 -3.29
N ALA A 119 -11.81 -19.54 -3.95
CA ALA A 119 -11.81 -19.32 -5.40
C ALA A 119 -10.63 -19.98 -6.15
N GLY A 120 -9.73 -20.65 -5.42
CA GLY A 120 -8.53 -21.28 -5.98
C GLY A 120 -7.28 -20.40 -5.86
N PRO A 121 -6.08 -21.03 -5.74
CA PRO A 121 -4.83 -20.32 -5.54
C PRO A 121 -4.38 -19.54 -6.78
N PRO A 122 -3.51 -18.53 -6.62
CA PRO A 122 -2.90 -17.83 -7.75
C PRO A 122 -2.05 -18.79 -8.60
N ALA A 123 -2.07 -18.59 -9.91
CA ALA A 123 -1.27 -19.36 -10.85
C ALA A 123 0.25 -19.19 -10.66
N ASP A 124 0.69 -17.98 -10.27
CA ASP A 124 2.10 -17.67 -10.00
C ASP A 124 2.26 -16.90 -8.68
N VAL A 125 2.58 -17.65 -7.63
CA VAL A 125 2.82 -17.10 -6.28
C VAL A 125 4.04 -16.17 -6.25
N ALA A 126 5.06 -16.42 -7.07
CA ALA A 126 6.29 -15.64 -7.07
C ALA A 126 6.05 -14.25 -7.67
N VAL A 127 5.36 -14.17 -8.80
CA VAL A 127 4.98 -12.88 -9.41
C VAL A 127 4.04 -12.10 -8.48
N LEU A 128 3.09 -12.77 -7.84
CA LEU A 128 2.20 -12.14 -6.85
C LEU A 128 2.99 -11.54 -5.69
N ALA A 129 3.93 -12.30 -5.11
CA ALA A 129 4.77 -11.83 -4.01
C ALA A 129 5.61 -10.61 -4.42
N VAL A 130 6.21 -10.62 -5.61
CA VAL A 130 6.96 -9.47 -6.14
C VAL A 130 6.05 -8.25 -6.31
N ALA A 131 4.84 -8.41 -6.86
CA ALA A 131 3.88 -7.32 -7.03
C ALA A 131 3.49 -6.69 -5.68
N ILE A 132 3.24 -7.51 -4.66
CA ILE A 132 2.95 -7.07 -3.29
C ILE A 132 4.12 -6.25 -2.74
N LEU A 133 5.36 -6.73 -2.89
CA LEU A 133 6.55 -6.04 -2.37
C LEU A 133 6.79 -4.70 -3.06
N VAL A 134 6.61 -4.64 -4.38
CA VAL A 134 6.77 -3.39 -5.15
C VAL A 134 5.70 -2.37 -4.75
N LEU A 135 4.45 -2.80 -4.63
CA LEU A 135 3.38 -1.93 -4.15
C LEU A 135 3.63 -1.44 -2.72
N THR A 136 4.11 -2.32 -1.85
CA THR A 136 4.48 -1.98 -0.46
C THR A 136 5.56 -0.89 -0.44
N ALA A 137 6.62 -1.05 -1.23
CA ALA A 137 7.68 -0.06 -1.35
C ALA A 137 7.17 1.28 -1.89
N MET A 138 6.30 1.26 -2.89
CA MET A 138 5.65 2.46 -3.43
C MET A 138 4.81 3.16 -2.36
N MET A 139 4.02 2.43 -1.58
CA MET A 139 3.16 3.00 -0.53
C MET A 139 3.97 3.63 0.60
N ILE A 140 5.08 3.00 1.02
CA ILE A 140 5.99 3.56 2.01
C ILE A 140 6.59 4.87 1.52
N ALA A 141 7.08 4.90 0.28
CA ALA A 141 7.67 6.09 -0.30
C ALA A 141 6.65 7.22 -0.47
N LEU A 142 5.44 6.92 -0.95
CA LEU A 142 4.35 7.89 -1.02
C LEU A 142 3.95 8.39 0.37
N ALA A 143 3.90 7.53 1.39
CA ALA A 143 3.58 7.96 2.75
C ALA A 143 4.60 8.96 3.29
N LEU A 144 5.90 8.72 3.06
CA LEU A 144 6.96 9.66 3.43
C LEU A 144 6.83 10.99 2.68
N ALA A 145 6.54 10.95 1.37
CA ALA A 145 6.32 12.14 0.57
C ALA A 145 5.12 12.96 1.06
N THR A 146 3.96 12.32 1.25
CA THR A 146 2.72 12.96 1.67
C THR A 146 2.82 13.52 3.08
N THR A 147 3.50 12.84 4.00
CA THR A 147 3.76 13.34 5.36
C THR A 147 4.39 14.73 5.35
N GLY A 148 5.23 15.04 4.36
CA GLY A 148 5.81 16.37 4.14
C GLY A 148 4.80 17.52 4.04
N LEU A 149 3.58 17.20 3.59
CA LEU A 149 2.46 18.12 3.35
C LEU A 149 1.38 18.05 4.45
N THR A 150 1.37 16.98 5.25
CA THR A 150 0.35 16.73 6.27
C THR A 150 0.71 17.29 7.64
N ASN A 151 0.02 18.33 8.11
CA ASN A 151 0.38 19.01 9.36
C ASN A 151 -0.03 18.28 10.65
N SER A 152 -1.12 17.50 10.63
CA SER A 152 -1.65 16.80 11.81
C SER A 152 -2.20 15.41 11.44
N PRO A 153 -2.35 14.48 12.40
CA PRO A 153 -2.94 13.18 12.16
C PRO A 153 -4.42 13.26 11.72
N GLU A 154 -5.16 14.28 12.13
CA GLU A 154 -6.53 14.53 11.68
C GLU A 154 -6.55 14.95 10.21
N HIS A 155 -5.64 15.86 9.82
CA HIS A 155 -5.47 16.27 8.43
C HIS A 155 -4.96 15.14 7.53
N ALA A 156 -4.30 14.12 8.09
CA ALA A 156 -3.78 12.99 7.34
C ALA A 156 -4.86 12.33 6.49
N GLN A 157 -6.04 12.11 7.05
CA GLN A 157 -7.17 11.48 6.35
C GLN A 157 -7.56 12.27 5.09
N VAL A 158 -7.59 13.59 5.17
CA VAL A 158 -7.94 14.43 4.00
C VAL A 158 -6.81 14.46 2.98
N THR A 159 -5.55 14.52 3.42
CA THR A 159 -4.39 14.57 2.51
C THR A 159 -4.09 13.24 1.81
N THR A 160 -4.45 12.11 2.41
CA THR A 160 -4.21 10.79 1.83
C THR A 160 -5.30 10.38 0.86
N LEU A 161 -6.54 10.80 1.08
CA LEU A 161 -7.71 10.43 0.28
C LEU A 161 -7.51 10.60 -1.24
N PRO A 162 -7.01 11.74 -1.77
CA PRO A 162 -6.84 11.90 -3.22
C PRO A 162 -5.92 10.84 -3.85
N ILE A 163 -4.80 10.53 -3.17
CA ILE A 163 -3.83 9.54 -3.67
C ILE A 163 -4.40 8.13 -3.53
N SER A 164 -5.05 7.82 -2.40
CA SER A 164 -5.70 6.52 -2.19
C SER A 164 -6.79 6.25 -3.24
N LEU A 165 -7.66 7.24 -3.49
CA LEU A 165 -8.72 7.14 -4.50
C LEU A 165 -8.15 7.07 -5.92
N LEU A 166 -7.07 7.79 -6.22
CA LEU A 166 -6.39 7.68 -7.50
C LEU A 166 -5.85 6.26 -7.72
N LEU A 167 -5.12 5.70 -6.76
CA LEU A 167 -4.53 4.36 -6.88
C LEU A 167 -5.62 3.28 -7.01
N ILE A 168 -6.67 3.36 -6.19
CA ILE A 168 -7.81 2.45 -6.25
C ILE A 168 -8.54 2.61 -7.58
N GLY A 169 -8.79 3.85 -8.03
CA GLY A 169 -9.46 4.13 -9.30
C GLY A 169 -8.69 3.63 -10.51
N VAL A 170 -7.36 3.79 -10.51
CA VAL A 170 -6.48 3.23 -11.55
C VAL A 170 -6.54 1.71 -11.52
N ALA A 171 -6.42 1.09 -10.34
CA ALA A 171 -6.51 -0.36 -10.22
C ALA A 171 -7.87 -0.91 -10.68
N SER A 172 -8.98 -0.23 -10.34
CA SER A 172 -10.31 -0.58 -10.82
C SER A 172 -10.44 -0.41 -12.32
N TRP A 173 -9.96 0.70 -12.88
CA TRP A 173 -10.06 0.96 -14.31
C TRP A 173 -9.30 -0.07 -15.13
N VAL A 174 -8.05 -0.36 -14.74
CA VAL A 174 -7.21 -1.39 -15.37
C VAL A 174 -7.82 -2.77 -15.19
N GLY A 175 -8.28 -3.09 -13.98
CA GLY A 175 -8.84 -4.41 -13.67
C GLY A 175 -10.15 -4.74 -14.36
N LEU A 176 -11.04 -3.75 -14.53
CA LEU A 176 -12.35 -3.92 -15.14
C LEU A 176 -12.31 -3.85 -16.67
N THR A 177 -11.49 -2.95 -17.23
CA THR A 177 -11.46 -2.72 -18.69
C THR A 177 -10.30 -3.41 -19.40
N GLY A 178 -9.41 -4.06 -18.64
CA GLY A 178 -8.15 -4.59 -19.16
C GLY A 178 -7.25 -3.49 -19.72
N THR A 179 -6.27 -3.87 -20.52
CA THR A 179 -5.29 -2.96 -21.12
C THR A 179 -5.25 -3.01 -22.64
N SER A 180 -6.26 -3.61 -23.28
CA SER A 180 -6.42 -3.59 -24.75
C SER A 180 -6.49 -2.17 -25.30
N GLU A 181 -7.15 -1.27 -24.58
CA GLU A 181 -7.22 0.16 -24.89
C GLU A 181 -6.34 0.97 -23.93
N LEU A 182 -5.61 1.95 -24.49
CA LEU A 182 -4.77 2.89 -23.74
C LEU A 182 -3.69 2.19 -22.89
N THR A 183 -3.17 1.05 -23.36
CA THR A 183 -2.18 0.19 -22.67
C THR A 183 -1.08 0.99 -21.99
N THR A 184 -0.39 1.85 -22.76
CA THR A 184 0.73 2.65 -22.28
C THR A 184 0.31 3.62 -21.18
N ILE A 185 -0.86 4.25 -21.29
CA ILE A 185 -1.36 5.20 -20.28
C ILE A 185 -1.70 4.44 -19.00
N LYS A 186 -2.47 3.36 -19.11
CA LYS A 186 -2.85 2.50 -17.99
C LYS A 186 -1.62 1.98 -17.25
N GLN A 187 -0.60 1.54 -17.96
CA GLN A 187 0.64 1.01 -17.39
C GLN A 187 1.56 2.07 -16.80
N LEU A 188 1.52 3.30 -17.31
CA LEU A 188 2.29 4.42 -16.79
C LEU A 188 1.62 5.12 -15.62
N LEU A 189 0.34 4.85 -15.32
CA LEU A 189 -0.32 5.38 -14.13
C LEU A 189 0.20 4.68 -12.85
N PRO A 190 0.23 5.38 -11.71
CA PRO A 190 0.71 4.80 -10.47
C PRO A 190 -0.22 3.64 -10.07
N GLY A 191 0.37 2.46 -9.91
CA GLY A 191 -0.37 1.24 -9.58
C GLY A 191 -0.91 0.46 -10.78
N GLY A 192 -1.02 1.04 -11.98
CA GLY A 192 -1.63 0.34 -13.12
C GLY A 192 -0.84 -0.90 -13.58
N ALA A 193 0.47 -0.79 -13.74
CA ALA A 193 1.32 -1.94 -14.05
C ALA A 193 1.35 -3.00 -12.92
N VAL A 194 1.21 -2.58 -11.66
CA VAL A 194 1.10 -3.48 -10.51
C VAL A 194 -0.23 -4.24 -10.56
N THR A 195 -1.33 -3.59 -10.95
CA THR A 195 -2.63 -4.24 -11.14
C THR A 195 -2.54 -5.36 -12.17
N GLU A 196 -1.92 -5.11 -13.32
CA GLU A 196 -1.71 -6.16 -14.33
C GLU A 196 -0.81 -7.29 -13.83
N LEU A 197 0.23 -7.01 -13.05
CA LEU A 197 1.06 -8.05 -12.43
C LEU A 197 0.24 -8.96 -11.51
N VAL A 198 -0.61 -8.38 -10.65
CA VAL A 198 -1.45 -9.16 -9.74
C VAL A 198 -2.50 -9.97 -10.51
N MET A 199 -3.12 -9.37 -11.52
CA MET A 199 -4.08 -10.07 -12.37
C MET A 199 -3.44 -11.23 -13.12
N GLY A 200 -2.29 -11.01 -13.75
CA GLY A 200 -1.54 -12.04 -14.46
C GLY A 200 -1.00 -13.14 -13.54
N ALA A 201 -0.58 -12.78 -12.32
CA ALA A 201 -0.16 -13.74 -11.31
C ALA A 201 -1.30 -14.62 -10.82
N TRP A 202 -2.51 -14.07 -10.69
CA TRP A 202 -3.66 -14.83 -10.22
C TRP A 202 -4.28 -15.68 -11.33
N ASN A 203 -4.60 -15.05 -12.47
CA ASN A 203 -5.29 -15.69 -13.59
C ASN A 203 -4.36 -16.63 -14.39
N GLY A 204 -3.05 -16.41 -14.33
CA GLY A 204 -2.06 -17.14 -15.12
C GLY A 204 -1.91 -16.62 -16.55
N GLY A 205 -0.98 -17.23 -17.30
CA GLY A 205 -0.76 -16.92 -18.71
C GLY A 205 0.03 -15.63 -18.98
N LEU A 206 0.63 -15.01 -17.96
CA LEU A 206 1.50 -13.84 -18.12
C LEU A 206 2.91 -14.27 -18.56
N PRO A 207 3.38 -13.92 -19.77
CA PRO A 207 4.75 -14.21 -20.18
C PRO A 207 5.77 -13.50 -19.29
N LEU A 208 6.91 -14.15 -19.02
CA LEU A 208 7.97 -13.58 -18.18
C LEU A 208 8.46 -12.22 -18.70
N THR A 209 8.55 -12.06 -20.02
CA THR A 209 8.94 -10.78 -20.65
C THR A 209 7.99 -9.64 -20.29
N ASP A 210 6.69 -9.92 -20.26
CA ASP A 210 5.67 -8.91 -20.00
C ASP A 210 5.62 -8.60 -18.50
N ALA A 211 5.76 -9.63 -17.66
CA ALA A 211 5.95 -9.45 -16.22
C ALA A 211 7.16 -8.56 -15.90
N LEU A 212 8.29 -8.75 -16.58
CA LEU A 212 9.48 -7.92 -16.38
C LEU A 212 9.26 -6.47 -16.83
N GLN A 213 8.54 -6.24 -17.93
CA GLN A 213 8.21 -4.87 -18.37
C GLN A 213 7.28 -4.16 -17.39
N LEU A 214 6.24 -4.85 -16.91
CA LEU A 214 5.33 -4.32 -15.90
C LEU A 214 6.07 -4.04 -14.58
N LEU A 215 6.99 -4.93 -14.20
CA LEU A 215 7.84 -4.75 -13.04
C LEU A 215 8.72 -3.50 -13.18
N LEU A 216 9.36 -3.31 -14.34
CA LEU A 216 10.19 -2.15 -14.61
C LEU A 216 9.40 -0.84 -14.47
N ARG A 217 8.18 -0.78 -15.04
CA ARG A 217 7.30 0.40 -14.92
C ARG A 217 6.89 0.65 -13.46
N SER A 218 6.60 -0.43 -12.73
CA SER A 218 6.23 -0.35 -11.31
C SER A 218 7.39 0.14 -10.44
N VAL A 219 8.61 -0.35 -10.69
CA VAL A 219 9.83 0.12 -10.04
C VAL A 219 10.11 1.58 -10.39
N GLY A 220 9.84 2.01 -11.63
CA GLY A 220 9.90 3.42 -12.03
C GLY A 220 9.07 4.33 -11.11
N TRP A 221 7.86 3.92 -10.75
CA TRP A 221 7.03 4.65 -9.79
C TRP A 221 7.55 4.61 -8.35
N VAL A 222 8.16 3.51 -7.93
CA VAL A 222 8.85 3.46 -6.63
C VAL A 222 9.96 4.51 -6.60
N VAL A 223 10.76 4.63 -7.67
CA VAL A 223 11.82 5.65 -7.78
C VAL A 223 11.22 7.06 -7.72
N VAL A 224 10.15 7.34 -8.48
CA VAL A 224 9.46 8.64 -8.44
C VAL A 224 8.96 8.97 -7.03
N ALA A 225 8.35 8.00 -6.34
CA ALA A 225 7.86 8.17 -4.98
C ALA A 225 9.00 8.39 -3.97
N VAL A 226 10.15 7.71 -4.13
CA VAL A 226 11.33 7.89 -3.28
C VAL A 226 11.96 9.27 -3.50
N VAL A 227 12.06 9.72 -4.74
CA VAL A 227 12.54 11.08 -5.06
C VAL A 227 11.61 12.13 -4.46
N ALA A 228 10.29 11.93 -4.58
CA ALA A 228 9.31 12.80 -3.93
C ALA A 228 9.47 12.79 -2.40
N ALA A 229 9.68 11.62 -1.79
CA ALA A 229 9.93 11.50 -0.36
C ALA A 229 11.17 12.30 0.07
N GLY A 230 12.29 12.17 -0.64
CA GLY A 230 13.51 12.94 -0.37
C GLY A 230 13.31 14.46 -0.50
N ARG A 231 12.38 14.91 -1.36
CA ARG A 231 12.11 16.33 -1.58
C ARG A 231 11.12 16.95 -0.58
N PHE A 232 10.10 16.19 -0.19
CA PHE A 232 8.98 16.69 0.62
C PHE A 232 9.07 16.34 2.09
N PHE A 233 9.70 15.21 2.45
CA PHE A 233 9.78 14.76 3.83
C PHE A 233 10.55 15.78 4.69
N ARG A 234 9.98 16.11 5.84
CA ARG A 234 10.57 17.04 6.81
C ARG A 234 10.43 16.48 8.21
N TRP A 235 11.54 16.52 8.95
CA TRP A 235 11.64 16.08 10.34
C TRP A 235 10.95 17.02 11.33
N GLU A 236 10.82 18.30 11.00
CA GLU A 236 10.21 19.32 11.86
C GLU A 236 8.83 19.76 11.34
N PRO A 237 7.89 20.13 12.23
CA PRO A 237 6.62 20.73 11.85
C PRO A 237 6.84 22.03 11.06
N ARG A 238 5.98 22.30 10.07
CA ARG A 238 5.89 23.64 9.47
C ARG A 238 5.20 24.53 10.50
N ARG A 239 5.89 25.59 10.96
CA ARG A 239 5.28 26.64 11.78
C ARG A 239 4.27 27.41 10.95
#